data_AF-A0A8J3C9H5-F1
#
_entry.id   AF-A0A8J3C9H5-F1
#
_cell.length_a   1.000
_cell.length_b   1.000
_cell.length_c   1.000
_cell.angle_alpha   90.00
_cell.angle_beta   90.00
_cell.angle_gamma   90.00
#
_symmetry.space_group_name_H-M   'P 1'
#
loop_
_entity.id
_entity.type
_entity.pdbx_description
1 polymer ?
#
loop_
_entity_poly.entity_id
_entity_poly.type
_entity_poly.pdbx_seq_one_letter_code
_entity_poly.pdbx_strand_id
1 'polypeptide(L)'
;MRTREMAPTNEVEWQVRDIRCRRGGPQRLPVEHAPLGRALRYRRSAGQSPPPGCLPLVRARGWLADLGQGGLAELLLGLAAVAALHEITPNLRLHYSGRRARLMGRCALPVTATEAWGPHIVRTESRSPVRFRINAEEPPAWLDHVAPGVVEVHSALPMRHYLAMEQSLGARLSRDHTPAPLFPSGVTTIPWHVVFVISQADPAYRDYRPADFAAVASELMRTRSAPWRFTVVLPRTYRSVPGFDELPVTLVHAPDPAECVDLFAAAELVIGTDHGLTQLAGLTARADGSGPHVVGLYARRPHTKWTTGSPRHHAVATRFAQMLSLADRSPARDELDERCWGGAADLCTVPRSLVADFAARCAGWW
;
A
#
# COMPACT_ATOMS: atom_id res chain seq x y z
N MET A 1 -3.04 -1.19 48.52
CA MET A 1 -2.70 -0.08 47.61
C MET A 1 -2.09 -0.70 46.35
N ARG A 2 -2.86 -0.79 45.26
CA ARG A 2 -2.45 -1.50 44.03
C ARG A 2 -1.47 -0.62 43.25
N THR A 3 -0.26 -1.12 43.03
CA THR A 3 0.69 -0.63 42.03
C THR A 3 0.01 -0.75 40.65
N ARG A 4 -0.28 0.40 40.04
CA ARG A 4 -0.71 0.47 38.65
C ARG A 4 0.53 0.21 37.79
N GLU A 5 0.65 -1.00 37.25
CA GLU A 5 1.52 -1.23 36.09
C GLU A 5 1.05 -0.33 34.97
N MET A 6 1.86 0.68 34.63
CA MET A 6 1.72 1.42 33.39
C MET A 6 2.04 0.45 32.26
N ALA A 7 1.06 0.24 31.37
CA ALA A 7 1.28 -0.42 30.10
C ALA A 7 2.42 0.29 29.34
N PRO A 8 3.29 -0.44 28.61
CA PRO A 8 4.38 0.16 27.86
C PRO A 8 3.80 1.14 26.83
N THR A 9 4.08 2.42 27.01
CA THR A 9 3.88 3.45 26.00
C THR A 9 4.71 3.08 24.79
N ASN A 10 4.06 2.86 23.65
CA ASN A 10 4.71 2.70 22.35
C ASN A 10 5.47 3.99 22.01
N GLU A 11 6.72 4.11 22.46
CA GLU A 11 7.66 5.12 21.98
C GLU A 11 8.00 4.83 20.52
N VAL A 12 7.19 5.39 19.62
CA VAL A 12 7.49 5.47 18.20
C VAL A 12 8.40 6.68 18.01
N GLU A 13 9.65 6.53 18.41
CA GLU A 13 10.71 7.38 17.90
C GLU A 13 10.89 7.06 16.42
N TRP A 14 10.81 8.11 15.60
CA TRP A 14 11.21 8.13 14.19
C TRP A 14 12.74 8.18 14.05
N GLN A 15 13.43 7.41 14.89
CA GLN A 15 14.85 7.17 14.74
C GLN A 15 15.08 6.11 13.67
N VAL A 16 16.07 6.39 12.82
CA VAL A 16 16.55 5.49 11.78
C VAL A 16 17.27 4.32 12.45
N ARG A 17 16.68 3.14 12.34
CA ARG A 17 17.24 1.88 12.88
C ARG A 17 17.80 1.04 11.75
N ASP A 18 18.56 0.00 12.07
CA ASP A 18 19.07 -0.92 11.05
C ASP A 18 17.93 -1.55 10.24
N ILE A 19 16.92 -2.10 10.93
CA ILE A 19 15.69 -2.63 10.35
C ILE A 19 14.49 -2.13 11.17
N ARG A 20 13.44 -1.67 10.48
CA ARG A 20 12.19 -1.23 11.11
C ARG A 20 11.02 -2.11 10.72
N CYS A 21 10.39 -2.74 11.70
CA CYS A 21 9.05 -3.31 11.55
C CYS A 21 8.00 -2.29 11.96
N ARG A 22 6.95 -2.12 11.15
CA ARG A 22 5.88 -1.16 11.38
C ARG A 22 4.53 -1.81 11.11
N ARG A 23 3.62 -1.76 12.08
CA ARG A 23 2.22 -2.15 11.84
C ARG A 23 1.50 -1.09 10.99
N GLY A 24 0.55 -1.54 10.17
CA GLY A 24 -0.29 -0.67 9.35
C GLY A 24 -1.27 0.16 10.18
N GLY A 25 -2.02 1.02 9.49
CA GLY A 25 -3.07 1.84 10.08
C GLY A 25 -2.65 3.30 10.35
N PRO A 26 -3.56 4.08 10.97
CA PRO A 26 -3.34 5.51 11.21
C PRO A 26 -2.21 5.73 12.21
N GLN A 27 -1.52 6.86 12.06
CA GLN A 27 -0.38 7.22 12.90
C GLN A 27 -0.62 8.59 13.54
N ARG A 28 -0.71 8.61 14.86
CA ARG A 28 -0.79 9.83 15.67
C ARG A 28 0.46 9.95 16.51
N LEU A 29 1.06 11.14 16.52
CA LEU A 29 2.35 11.38 17.16
C LEU A 29 2.37 12.74 17.82
N PRO A 30 3.23 12.92 18.83
CA PRO A 30 3.70 14.24 19.21
C PRO A 30 4.27 15.00 18.00
N VAL A 31 4.04 16.30 17.93
CA VAL A 31 4.49 17.17 16.81
C VAL A 31 6.00 17.07 16.60
N GLU A 32 6.77 17.03 17.68
CA GLU A 32 8.23 16.90 17.71
C GLU A 32 8.75 15.59 17.11
N HIS A 33 7.89 14.58 16.99
CA HIS A 33 8.21 13.28 16.39
C HIS A 33 7.60 13.11 15.00
N ALA A 34 6.88 14.09 14.46
CA ALA A 34 6.29 13.97 13.13
C ALA A 34 7.38 14.00 12.03
N PRO A 35 7.24 13.20 10.96
CA PRO A 35 8.16 13.29 9.82
C PRO A 35 7.95 14.61 9.07
N LEU A 36 8.86 14.92 8.13
CA LEU A 36 8.66 16.06 7.24
C LEU A 36 7.40 15.82 6.40
N GLY A 37 6.55 16.86 6.35
CA GLY A 37 5.28 16.84 5.63
C GLY A 37 4.70 18.24 5.54
N ARG A 38 3.58 18.35 4.83
CA ARG A 38 2.82 19.60 4.70
C ARG A 38 1.66 19.59 5.69
N ALA A 39 1.59 20.60 6.55
CA ALA A 39 0.42 20.82 7.37
C ALA A 39 -0.81 21.07 6.50
N LEU A 40 -1.94 20.45 6.85
CA LEU A 40 -3.22 20.80 6.25
C LEU A 40 -3.55 22.26 6.57
N ARG A 41 -4.06 23.00 5.57
CA ARG A 41 -4.43 24.42 5.71
C ARG A 41 -5.74 24.63 6.48
N TYR A 42 -6.37 23.55 6.92
CA TYR A 42 -7.65 23.50 7.62
C TYR A 42 -7.59 22.34 8.62
N ARG A 43 -8.34 22.44 9.72
CA ARG A 43 -8.44 21.38 10.73
C ARG A 43 -9.54 20.40 10.36
N ARG A 44 -9.13 19.33 9.70
CA ARG A 44 -10.04 18.30 9.19
C ARG A 44 -10.78 17.60 10.32
N SER A 45 -10.08 17.30 11.42
CA SER A 45 -10.62 16.76 12.67
C SER A 45 -11.66 17.65 13.36
N ALA A 46 -11.59 18.98 13.16
CA ALA A 46 -12.53 19.95 13.72
C ALA A 46 -13.70 20.26 12.77
N GLY A 47 -13.88 19.46 11.71
CA GLY A 47 -14.94 19.66 10.71
C GLY A 47 -14.73 20.87 9.80
N GLN A 48 -13.55 21.48 9.78
CA GLN A 48 -13.26 22.57 8.87
C GLN A 48 -13.17 22.07 7.43
N SER A 49 -13.60 22.91 6.48
CA SER A 49 -13.46 22.64 5.05
C SER A 49 -12.19 23.29 4.50
N PRO A 50 -11.59 22.72 3.44
CA PRO A 50 -10.54 23.38 2.69
C PRO A 50 -11.05 24.68 2.03
N PRO A 51 -10.15 25.59 1.62
CA PRO A 51 -10.51 26.77 0.83
C PRO A 51 -11.27 26.40 -0.46
N PRO A 52 -12.10 27.29 -1.02
CA PRO A 52 -12.82 27.02 -2.27
C PRO A 52 -11.91 26.57 -3.40
N GLY A 53 -12.37 25.57 -4.16
CA GLY A 53 -11.61 24.95 -5.25
C GLY A 53 -12.48 24.74 -6.49
N CYS A 54 -12.14 23.73 -7.29
CA CYS A 54 -12.77 23.49 -8.59
C CYS A 54 -14.06 22.67 -8.55
N LEU A 55 -14.65 22.39 -7.36
CA LEU A 55 -15.87 21.57 -7.23
C LEU A 55 -17.02 22.02 -8.16
N PRO A 56 -17.36 23.32 -8.31
CA PRO A 56 -18.44 23.73 -9.22
C PRO A 56 -18.16 23.33 -10.67
N LEU A 57 -16.91 23.43 -11.13
CA LEU A 57 -16.51 23.02 -12.48
C LEU A 57 -16.61 21.51 -12.66
N VAL A 58 -16.16 20.74 -11.67
CA VAL A 58 -16.24 19.27 -11.70
C VAL A 58 -17.69 18.79 -11.73
N ARG A 59 -18.59 19.41 -10.96
CA ARG A 59 -20.03 19.10 -10.99
C ARG A 59 -20.68 19.46 -12.33
N ALA A 60 -20.31 20.60 -12.90
CA ALA A 60 -20.88 21.07 -14.17
C ALA A 60 -20.35 20.30 -15.40
N ARG A 61 -19.08 19.89 -15.37
CA ARG A 61 -18.37 19.36 -16.54
C ARG A 61 -17.91 17.92 -16.40
N GLY A 62 -18.11 17.28 -15.26
CA GLY A 62 -17.50 15.98 -14.97
C GLY A 62 -15.96 16.06 -14.89
N TRP A 63 -15.32 14.89 -14.88
CA TRP A 63 -13.88 14.79 -14.65
C TRP A 63 -13.23 13.60 -15.37
N LEU A 64 -11.91 13.68 -15.48
CA LEU A 64 -11.02 12.65 -15.99
C LEU A 64 -9.81 12.58 -15.06
N ALA A 65 -9.53 11.42 -14.50
CA ALA A 65 -8.33 11.11 -13.75
C ALA A 65 -7.39 10.28 -14.64
N ASP A 66 -6.22 10.85 -14.94
CA ASP A 66 -5.12 10.17 -15.64
C ASP A 66 -4.17 9.59 -14.59
N LEU A 67 -4.17 8.27 -14.46
CA LEU A 67 -3.34 7.51 -13.52
C LEU A 67 -1.99 7.11 -14.17
N GLY A 68 -1.73 7.60 -15.38
CA GLY A 68 -0.50 7.38 -16.12
C GLY A 68 -0.35 5.97 -16.68
N GLN A 69 0.83 5.69 -17.21
CA GLN A 69 1.24 4.36 -17.68
C GLN A 69 2.10 3.62 -16.65
N GLY A 70 2.01 4.04 -15.38
CA GLY A 70 2.79 3.50 -14.28
C GLY A 70 2.51 2.01 -14.03
N GLY A 71 3.27 1.45 -13.08
CA GLY A 71 3.07 0.08 -12.62
C GLY A 71 1.71 -0.12 -11.94
N LEU A 72 1.44 -1.38 -11.59
CA LEU A 72 0.22 -1.76 -10.88
C LEU A 72 0.07 -1.04 -9.54
N ALA A 73 1.17 -0.74 -8.83
CA ALA A 73 1.13 -0.03 -7.55
C ALA A 73 0.60 1.41 -7.72
N GLU A 74 1.11 2.14 -8.71
CA GLU A 74 0.72 3.52 -9.01
C GLU A 74 -0.76 3.61 -9.37
N LEU A 75 -1.24 2.68 -10.21
CA LEU A 75 -2.67 2.54 -10.52
C LEU A 75 -3.49 2.34 -9.23
N LEU A 76 -3.19 1.30 -8.46
CA LEU A 76 -3.98 0.91 -7.29
C LEU A 76 -4.05 1.99 -6.21
N LEU A 77 -2.91 2.59 -5.88
CA LEU A 77 -2.82 3.61 -4.84
C LEU A 77 -3.40 4.95 -5.32
N GLY A 78 -3.29 5.26 -6.61
CA GLY A 78 -3.88 6.44 -7.25
C GLY A 78 -5.41 6.41 -7.32
N LEU A 79 -6.05 5.23 -7.28
CA LEU A 79 -7.51 5.09 -7.28
C LEU A 79 -8.20 5.78 -6.09
N ALA A 80 -7.46 6.14 -5.03
CA ALA A 80 -8.00 6.99 -3.97
C ALA A 80 -8.45 8.38 -4.46
N ALA A 81 -7.75 8.95 -5.47
CA ALA A 81 -8.20 10.20 -6.10
C ALA A 81 -9.51 9.98 -6.88
N VAL A 82 -9.64 8.84 -7.55
CA VAL A 82 -10.87 8.46 -8.27
C VAL A 82 -12.03 8.28 -7.28
N ALA A 83 -11.79 7.67 -6.13
CA ALA A 83 -12.78 7.53 -5.08
C ALA A 83 -13.23 8.90 -4.54
N ALA A 84 -12.30 9.83 -4.30
CA ALA A 84 -12.62 11.21 -3.93
C ALA A 84 -13.51 11.93 -4.96
N LEU A 85 -13.15 11.81 -6.24
CA LEU A 85 -13.90 12.41 -7.34
C LEU A 85 -15.27 11.76 -7.53
N HIS A 86 -15.40 10.45 -7.30
CA HIS A 86 -16.69 9.78 -7.37
C HIS A 86 -17.60 10.16 -6.20
N GLU A 87 -17.05 10.33 -4.99
CA GLU A 87 -17.81 10.69 -3.80
C GLU A 87 -18.58 12.02 -3.95
N ILE A 88 -17.98 13.02 -4.60
CA ILE A 88 -18.64 14.31 -4.87
C ILE A 88 -19.55 14.29 -6.11
N THR A 89 -19.48 13.22 -6.92
CA THR A 89 -20.29 13.01 -8.14
C THR A 89 -20.85 11.58 -8.21
N PRO A 90 -21.60 11.11 -7.19
CA PRO A 90 -21.95 9.69 -7.06
C PRO A 90 -22.87 9.20 -8.19
N ASN A 91 -23.62 10.10 -8.80
CA ASN A 91 -24.58 9.79 -9.85
C ASN A 91 -23.96 9.73 -11.26
N LEU A 92 -22.68 10.08 -11.41
CA LEU A 92 -22.00 10.04 -12.70
C LEU A 92 -21.46 8.63 -12.97
N ARG A 93 -21.79 8.09 -14.14
CA ARG A 93 -21.22 6.82 -14.62
C ARG A 93 -19.73 6.95 -14.85
N LEU A 94 -18.99 5.96 -14.35
CA LEU A 94 -17.53 5.91 -14.46
C LEU A 94 -17.11 4.94 -15.56
N HIS A 95 -16.14 5.34 -16.36
CA HIS A 95 -15.51 4.51 -17.39
C HIS A 95 -14.03 4.43 -17.13
N TYR A 96 -13.51 3.22 -17.00
CA TYR A 96 -12.09 2.94 -16.97
C TYR A 96 -11.62 2.48 -18.35
N SER A 97 -10.47 3.01 -18.78
CA SER A 97 -9.76 2.60 -20.00
C SER A 97 -8.30 2.29 -19.67
N GLY A 98 -7.82 1.09 -20.01
CA GLY A 98 -6.41 0.71 -19.87
C GLY A 98 -6.18 -0.79 -19.76
N ARG A 99 -4.91 -1.21 -19.69
CA ARG A 99 -4.45 -2.62 -19.75
C ARG A 99 -4.90 -3.53 -18.59
N ARG A 100 -5.54 -2.97 -17.57
CA ARG A 100 -6.01 -3.68 -16.35
C ARG A 100 -7.54 -3.79 -16.28
N ALA A 101 -8.22 -3.88 -17.42
CA ALA A 101 -9.69 -3.89 -17.46
C ALA A 101 -10.31 -5.05 -16.66
N ARG A 102 -9.75 -6.27 -16.73
CA ARG A 102 -10.19 -7.41 -15.93
C ARG A 102 -10.13 -7.14 -14.42
N LEU A 103 -9.02 -6.57 -13.95
CA LEU A 103 -8.86 -6.20 -12.54
C LEU A 103 -9.83 -5.07 -12.14
N MET A 104 -9.97 -4.06 -12.98
CA MET A 104 -10.87 -2.93 -12.72
C MET A 104 -12.35 -3.35 -12.70
N GLY A 105 -12.73 -4.37 -13.48
CA GLY A 105 -14.05 -4.99 -13.39
C GLY A 105 -14.34 -5.66 -12.04
N ARG A 106 -13.31 -5.91 -11.22
CA ARG A 106 -13.44 -6.40 -9.84
C ARG A 106 -13.32 -5.30 -8.78
N CYS A 107 -13.09 -4.05 -9.18
CA CYS A 107 -12.96 -2.94 -8.23
C CYS A 107 -14.32 -2.62 -7.60
N ALA A 108 -14.35 -2.24 -6.32
CA ALA A 108 -15.57 -1.79 -5.66
C ALA A 108 -16.10 -0.44 -6.20
N LEU A 109 -15.31 0.31 -6.97
CA LEU A 109 -15.83 1.47 -7.71
C LEU A 109 -16.73 1.00 -8.85
N PRO A 110 -17.90 1.64 -9.08
CA PRO A 110 -18.85 1.24 -10.12
C PRO A 110 -18.36 1.70 -11.50
N VAL A 111 -17.27 1.11 -11.98
CA VAL A 111 -16.64 1.42 -13.27
C VAL A 111 -17.04 0.42 -14.35
N THR A 112 -17.38 0.92 -15.52
CA THR A 112 -17.36 0.12 -16.74
C THR A 112 -15.92 0.08 -17.25
N ALA A 113 -15.33 -1.10 -17.36
CA ALA A 113 -13.93 -1.25 -17.71
C ALA A 113 -13.75 -1.67 -19.17
N THR A 114 -12.89 -0.96 -19.91
CA THR A 114 -12.50 -1.30 -21.28
C THR A 114 -11.00 -1.48 -21.36
N GLU A 115 -10.56 -2.53 -22.03
CA GLU A 115 -9.14 -2.74 -22.30
C GLU A 115 -8.68 -1.77 -23.38
N ALA A 116 -7.58 -1.07 -23.10
CA ALA A 116 -6.96 -0.17 -24.04
C ALA A 116 -5.45 -0.13 -23.81
N TRP A 117 -4.72 0.11 -24.90
CA TRP A 117 -3.30 0.46 -24.84
C TRP A 117 -3.15 1.93 -24.45
N GLY A 118 -2.09 2.23 -23.69
CA GLY A 118 -1.80 3.59 -23.21
C GLY A 118 -2.07 3.78 -21.72
N PRO A 119 -2.31 5.03 -21.27
CA PRO A 119 -2.47 5.35 -19.85
C PRO A 119 -3.74 4.74 -19.26
N HIS A 120 -3.69 4.49 -17.96
CA HIS A 120 -4.85 4.15 -17.15
C HIS A 120 -5.67 5.42 -16.92
N ILE A 121 -6.88 5.45 -17.46
CA ILE A 121 -7.79 6.60 -17.35
C ILE A 121 -9.09 6.16 -16.70
N VAL A 122 -9.56 6.92 -15.70
CA VAL A 122 -10.95 6.85 -15.24
C VAL A 122 -11.63 8.19 -15.52
N ARG A 123 -12.81 8.15 -16.13
CA ARG A 123 -13.54 9.38 -16.51
C ARG A 123 -15.03 9.23 -16.36
N THR A 124 -15.71 10.37 -16.27
CA THR A 124 -17.17 10.47 -16.40
C THR A 124 -17.60 10.59 -17.88
N GLU A 125 -18.86 10.33 -18.18
CA GLU A 125 -19.48 10.59 -19.48
C GLU A 125 -19.68 12.10 -19.72
N SER A 126 -18.60 12.83 -20.01
CA SER A 126 -18.64 14.25 -20.37
C SER A 126 -17.78 14.56 -21.58
N ARG A 127 -18.21 15.54 -22.38
CA ARG A 127 -17.50 16.02 -23.57
C ARG A 127 -16.29 16.89 -23.25
N SER A 128 -16.25 17.52 -22.07
CA SER A 128 -15.17 18.45 -21.69
C SER A 128 -14.82 18.36 -20.20
N PRO A 129 -14.34 17.19 -19.75
CA PRO A 129 -14.07 16.95 -18.33
C PRO A 129 -12.91 17.79 -17.79
N VAL A 130 -12.99 18.13 -16.50
CA VAL A 130 -11.83 18.65 -15.74
C VAL A 130 -10.80 17.53 -15.61
N ARG A 131 -9.55 17.81 -16.00
CA ARG A 131 -8.48 16.79 -16.01
C ARG A 131 -7.64 16.86 -14.74
N PHE A 132 -7.44 15.71 -14.11
CA PHE A 132 -6.57 15.50 -12.96
C PHE A 132 -5.49 14.51 -13.35
N ARG A 133 -4.23 14.94 -13.32
CA ARG A 133 -3.08 14.04 -13.46
C ARG A 133 -2.73 13.50 -12.08
N ILE A 134 -2.76 12.18 -11.92
CA ILE A 134 -2.48 11.51 -10.66
C ILE A 134 -1.07 10.95 -10.72
N ASN A 135 -0.14 11.62 -10.04
CA ASN A 135 1.26 11.23 -10.00
C ASN A 135 1.62 10.79 -8.57
N ALA A 136 2.04 9.52 -8.42
CA ALA A 136 2.46 8.96 -7.13
C ALA A 136 3.61 9.73 -6.48
N GLU A 137 4.39 10.49 -7.27
CA GLU A 137 5.55 11.22 -6.80
C GLU A 137 5.26 12.64 -6.28
N GLU A 138 4.10 13.20 -6.60
CA GLU A 138 3.78 14.60 -6.28
C GLU A 138 3.20 14.87 -4.88
N PRO A 139 2.22 14.11 -4.36
CA PRO A 139 1.52 14.54 -3.16
C PRO A 139 2.39 14.35 -1.91
N PRO A 140 2.52 15.38 -1.05
CA PRO A 140 3.34 15.30 0.15
C PRO A 140 2.67 14.42 1.21
N ALA A 141 3.44 14.01 2.22
CA ALA A 141 2.83 13.59 3.49
C ALA A 141 2.01 14.76 4.06
N TRP A 142 0.78 14.50 4.51
CA TRP A 142 -0.03 15.54 5.16
C TRP A 142 -0.03 15.38 6.68
N LEU A 143 0.02 16.49 7.38
CA LEU A 143 -0.04 16.55 8.84
C LEU A 143 -1.35 17.25 9.24
N ASP A 144 -2.22 16.55 9.98
CA ASP A 144 -3.45 17.11 10.54
C ASP A 144 -3.31 17.30 12.05
N HIS A 145 -3.56 18.50 12.56
CA HIS A 145 -3.53 18.75 14.00
C HIS A 145 -4.82 18.24 14.63
N VAL A 146 -4.74 17.13 15.35
CA VAL A 146 -5.90 16.46 15.96
C VAL A 146 -6.10 16.83 17.43
N ALA A 147 -5.04 17.26 18.12
CA ALA A 147 -5.09 17.79 19.49
C ALA A 147 -3.89 18.70 19.76
N PRO A 148 -3.86 19.49 20.86
CA PRO A 148 -2.67 20.25 21.25
C PRO A 148 -1.44 19.34 21.35
N GLY A 149 -0.38 19.67 20.61
CA GLY A 149 0.85 18.88 20.57
C GLY A 149 0.79 17.55 19.82
N VAL A 150 -0.35 17.17 19.23
CA VAL A 150 -0.53 15.88 18.53
C VAL A 150 -0.96 16.08 17.09
N VAL A 151 -0.28 15.40 16.17
CA VAL A 151 -0.62 15.35 14.75
C VAL A 151 -0.93 13.94 14.29
N GLU A 152 -1.91 13.84 13.39
CA GLU A 152 -2.12 12.65 12.57
C GLU A 152 -1.29 12.77 11.28
N VAL A 153 -0.51 11.75 10.99
CA VAL A 153 0.39 11.69 9.84
C VAL A 153 -0.23 10.86 8.74
N HIS A 154 -0.67 11.52 7.67
CA HIS A 154 -1.21 10.88 6.48
C HIS A 154 -0.07 10.59 5.49
N SER A 155 0.71 9.56 5.80
CA SER A 155 1.86 9.17 4.98
C SER A 155 1.50 8.25 3.82
N ALA A 156 0.46 7.41 3.93
CA ALA A 156 0.12 6.43 2.91
C ALA A 156 -0.40 7.12 1.64
N LEU A 157 0.09 6.69 0.48
CA LEU A 157 -0.18 7.34 -0.82
C LEU A 157 -1.68 7.49 -1.13
N PRO A 158 -2.57 6.53 -0.81
CA PRO A 158 -4.01 6.73 -0.94
C PRO A 158 -4.54 7.96 -0.21
N MET A 159 -4.19 8.15 1.06
CA MET A 159 -4.61 9.33 1.83
C MET A 159 -3.99 10.61 1.29
N ARG A 160 -2.75 10.56 0.80
CA ARG A 160 -2.11 11.72 0.17
C ARG A 160 -2.86 12.21 -1.06
N HIS A 161 -3.24 11.29 -1.94
CA HIS A 161 -4.06 11.60 -3.12
C HIS A 161 -5.45 12.09 -2.75
N TYR A 162 -6.10 11.43 -1.78
CA TYR A 162 -7.44 11.80 -1.32
C TYR A 162 -7.46 13.22 -0.74
N LEU A 163 -6.50 13.57 0.11
CA LEU A 163 -6.37 14.91 0.69
C LEU A 163 -5.92 15.97 -0.32
N ALA A 164 -5.17 15.59 -1.35
CA ALA A 164 -4.86 16.48 -2.47
C ALA A 164 -6.13 16.80 -3.29
N MET A 165 -7.02 15.81 -3.49
CA MET A 165 -8.31 16.03 -4.14
C MET A 165 -9.24 16.88 -3.27
N GLU A 166 -9.35 16.60 -1.97
CA GLU A 166 -10.11 17.42 -1.01
C GLU A 166 -9.74 18.91 -1.14
N GLN A 167 -8.45 19.22 -1.16
CA GLN A 167 -7.94 20.59 -1.35
C GLN A 167 -8.21 21.16 -2.75
N SER A 168 -8.01 20.36 -3.80
CA SER A 168 -8.22 20.81 -5.19
C SER A 168 -9.68 21.10 -5.50
N LEU A 169 -10.59 20.29 -4.93
CA LEU A 169 -12.03 20.46 -5.05
C LEU A 169 -12.53 21.60 -4.18
N GLY A 170 -11.88 21.84 -3.04
CA GLY A 170 -12.34 22.78 -2.02
C GLY A 170 -13.58 22.29 -1.30
N ALA A 171 -13.63 20.98 -1.01
CA ALA A 171 -14.73 20.35 -0.30
C ALA A 171 -14.24 19.23 0.60
N ARG A 172 -14.71 19.22 1.85
CA ARG A 172 -14.45 18.17 2.83
C ARG A 172 -15.02 16.84 2.34
N LEU A 173 -14.18 15.81 2.23
CA LEU A 173 -14.58 14.45 1.86
C LEU A 173 -14.73 13.56 3.11
N SER A 174 -15.53 12.51 3.05
CA SER A 174 -15.97 11.75 4.23
C SER A 174 -14.93 10.80 4.84
N ARG A 175 -13.95 10.30 4.06
CA ARG A 175 -13.07 9.22 4.52
C ARG A 175 -11.84 9.72 5.26
N ASP A 176 -11.74 9.36 6.54
CA ASP A 176 -10.60 9.69 7.41
C ASP A 176 -9.41 8.75 7.23
N HIS A 177 -9.63 7.56 6.70
CA HIS A 177 -8.62 6.53 6.52
C HIS A 177 -8.94 5.64 5.31
N THR A 178 -7.92 4.96 4.80
CA THR A 178 -8.02 3.92 3.76
C THR A 178 -8.97 4.25 2.60
N PRO A 179 -8.75 5.35 1.85
CA PRO A 179 -9.68 5.83 0.85
C PRO A 179 -9.57 5.07 -0.48
N ALA A 180 -8.52 4.26 -0.65
CA ALA A 180 -8.38 3.41 -1.83
C ALA A 180 -9.54 2.41 -1.91
N PRO A 181 -10.14 2.22 -3.09
CA PRO A 181 -11.19 1.24 -3.26
C PRO A 181 -10.65 -0.18 -3.10
N LEU A 182 -11.51 -1.06 -2.59
CA LEU A 182 -11.19 -2.46 -2.35
C LEU A 182 -11.50 -3.32 -3.58
N PHE A 183 -10.95 -4.53 -3.59
CA PHE A 183 -11.18 -5.56 -4.60
C PHE A 183 -11.87 -6.77 -3.93
N PRO A 184 -13.21 -6.84 -3.95
CA PRO A 184 -13.95 -7.92 -3.32
C PRO A 184 -13.67 -9.29 -3.94
N SER A 185 -13.73 -10.31 -3.08
CA SER A 185 -13.76 -11.73 -3.42
C SER A 185 -14.78 -12.45 -2.55
N GLY A 186 -15.43 -13.46 -3.15
CA GLY A 186 -16.29 -14.41 -2.44
C GLY A 186 -15.54 -15.60 -1.84
N VAL A 187 -14.22 -15.66 -2.02
CA VAL A 187 -13.39 -16.77 -1.52
C VAL A 187 -13.22 -16.66 -0.01
N THR A 188 -13.35 -17.80 0.67
CA THR A 188 -13.14 -17.92 2.11
C THR A 188 -11.65 -18.11 2.43
N THR A 189 -11.24 -17.62 3.60
CA THR A 189 -9.88 -17.78 4.09
C THR A 189 -9.54 -19.26 4.27
N ILE A 190 -8.33 -19.63 3.86
CA ILE A 190 -7.70 -20.91 4.13
C ILE A 190 -6.74 -20.72 5.32
N PRO A 191 -6.99 -21.41 6.45
CA PRO A 191 -6.10 -21.32 7.61
C PRO A 191 -4.65 -21.68 7.27
N TRP A 192 -3.70 -20.95 7.85
CA TRP A 192 -2.25 -21.12 7.70
C TRP A 192 -1.74 -20.98 6.26
N HIS A 193 -2.52 -20.31 5.40
CA HIS A 193 -2.11 -20.04 4.02
C HIS A 193 -1.32 -18.74 3.93
N VAL A 194 -0.06 -18.87 3.49
CA VAL A 194 0.87 -17.77 3.23
C VAL A 194 1.11 -17.64 1.74
N VAL A 195 0.96 -16.43 1.22
CA VAL A 195 1.33 -16.10 -0.16
C VAL A 195 2.59 -15.25 -0.16
N PHE A 196 3.62 -15.72 -0.86
CA PHE A 196 4.83 -14.95 -1.13
C PHE A 196 4.72 -14.26 -2.49
N VAL A 197 4.90 -12.94 -2.53
CA VAL A 197 4.90 -12.17 -3.77
C VAL A 197 6.33 -11.73 -4.06
N ILE A 198 6.94 -12.38 -5.04
CA ILE A 198 8.31 -12.10 -5.46
C ILE A 198 8.26 -11.15 -6.65
N SER A 199 9.01 -10.06 -6.59
CA SER A 199 9.18 -9.15 -7.74
C SER A 199 10.34 -9.61 -8.62
N GLN A 200 10.35 -9.14 -9.87
CA GLN A 200 11.55 -9.27 -10.70
C GLN A 200 12.63 -8.40 -10.07
N ALA A 201 13.62 -9.04 -9.46
CA ALA A 201 14.74 -8.34 -8.87
C ALA A 201 15.69 -7.88 -9.97
N ASP A 202 16.04 -6.59 -9.95
CA ASP A 202 17.11 -6.05 -10.79
C ASP A 202 18.43 -6.77 -10.41
N PRO A 203 19.20 -7.30 -11.37
CA PRO A 203 20.51 -7.88 -11.08
C PRO A 203 21.47 -6.92 -10.37
N ALA A 204 21.32 -5.61 -10.59
CA ALA A 204 22.12 -4.58 -9.93
C ALA A 204 21.78 -4.40 -8.45
N TYR A 205 20.63 -4.92 -7.98
CA TYR A 205 20.14 -4.72 -6.63
C TYR A 205 20.06 -6.02 -5.82
N ARG A 206 20.47 -5.94 -4.55
CA ARG A 206 20.39 -7.06 -3.60
C ARG A 206 19.04 -7.07 -2.89
N ASP A 207 18.00 -7.39 -3.65
CA ASP A 207 16.66 -7.64 -3.12
C ASP A 207 16.51 -9.06 -2.57
N TYR A 208 15.40 -9.31 -1.86
CA TYR A 208 15.00 -10.67 -1.47
C TYR A 208 14.73 -11.54 -2.70
N ARG A 209 15.43 -12.67 -2.75
CA ARG A 209 15.35 -13.69 -3.80
C ARG A 209 14.45 -14.85 -3.34
N PRO A 210 14.07 -15.79 -4.22
CA PRO A 210 13.25 -16.95 -3.84
C PRO A 210 13.77 -17.72 -2.62
N ALA A 211 15.09 -17.95 -2.53
CA ALA A 211 15.69 -18.64 -1.38
C ALA A 211 15.45 -17.91 -0.04
N ASP A 212 15.31 -16.58 -0.05
CA ASP A 212 15.04 -15.79 1.15
C ASP A 212 13.61 -15.99 1.64
N PHE A 213 12.65 -16.03 0.72
CA PHE A 213 11.25 -16.35 1.03
C PHE A 213 11.08 -17.80 1.47
N ALA A 214 11.82 -18.74 0.86
CA ALA A 214 11.85 -20.12 1.31
C ALA A 214 12.36 -20.23 2.76
N ALA A 215 13.43 -19.52 3.10
CA ALA A 215 13.92 -19.46 4.47
C ALA A 215 12.89 -18.85 5.44
N VAL A 216 12.13 -17.82 5.05
CA VAL A 216 11.01 -17.31 5.86
C VAL A 216 9.96 -18.39 6.10
N ALA A 217 9.60 -19.18 5.07
CA ALA A 217 8.66 -20.28 5.20
C ALA A 217 9.16 -21.37 6.17
N SER A 218 10.44 -21.75 6.06
CA SER A 218 11.08 -22.69 6.98
C SER A 218 11.06 -22.18 8.42
N GLU A 219 11.30 -20.88 8.66
CA GLU A 219 11.22 -20.29 10.01
C GLU A 219 9.80 -20.33 10.59
N LEU A 220 8.78 -20.07 9.78
CA LEU A 220 7.37 -20.20 10.21
C LEU A 220 7.04 -21.64 10.62
N MET A 221 7.43 -22.61 9.78
CA MET A 221 7.21 -24.04 10.04
C MET A 221 7.98 -24.53 11.28
N ARG A 222 9.22 -24.08 11.46
CA ARG A 222 10.06 -24.43 12.61
C ARG A 222 9.48 -23.90 13.91
N THR A 223 8.90 -22.70 13.88
CA THR A 223 8.39 -22.03 15.09
C THR A 223 7.06 -22.62 15.54
N ARG A 224 6.21 -23.08 14.61
CA ARG A 224 4.90 -23.63 14.94
C ARG A 224 4.52 -24.79 14.05
N SER A 225 4.16 -25.91 14.68
CA SER A 225 3.52 -27.05 13.99
C SER A 225 2.07 -26.69 13.64
N ALA A 226 1.80 -26.51 12.35
CA ALA A 226 0.50 -26.19 11.78
C ALA A 226 0.39 -26.77 10.37
N PRO A 227 -0.82 -26.93 9.80
CA PRO A 227 -1.01 -27.42 8.43
C PRO A 227 -0.71 -26.31 7.41
N TRP A 228 0.54 -25.85 7.38
CA TRP A 228 1.01 -24.75 6.54
C TRP A 228 0.73 -24.98 5.06
N ARG A 229 0.25 -23.93 4.39
CA ARG A 229 0.11 -23.88 2.93
C ARG A 229 0.89 -22.69 2.42
N PHE A 230 1.74 -22.90 1.42
CA PHE A 230 2.49 -21.82 0.81
C PHE A 230 2.12 -21.69 -0.67
N THR A 231 1.95 -20.45 -1.13
CA THR A 231 1.87 -20.14 -2.56
C THR A 231 2.89 -19.07 -2.90
N VAL A 232 3.65 -19.24 -3.96
CA VAL A 232 4.66 -18.28 -4.41
C VAL A 232 4.23 -17.72 -5.76
N VAL A 233 3.97 -16.41 -5.79
CA VAL A 233 3.71 -15.66 -7.01
C VAL A 233 5.02 -15.15 -7.58
N LEU A 234 5.32 -15.55 -8.81
CA LEU A 234 6.61 -15.33 -9.46
C LEU A 234 6.46 -14.54 -10.76
N PRO A 235 7.43 -13.69 -11.12
CA PRO A 235 7.55 -13.16 -12.47
C PRO A 235 7.86 -14.26 -13.49
N ARG A 236 7.54 -14.03 -14.78
CA ARG A 236 7.83 -15.00 -15.88
C ARG A 236 9.32 -15.31 -16.04
N THR A 237 10.20 -14.43 -15.55
CA THR A 237 11.65 -14.56 -15.68
C THR A 237 12.24 -15.64 -14.79
N TYR A 238 11.53 -16.08 -13.74
CA TYR A 238 11.99 -17.17 -12.88
C TYR A 238 11.60 -18.52 -13.49
N ARG A 239 12.61 -19.28 -13.90
CA ARG A 239 12.45 -20.66 -14.41
C ARG A 239 12.57 -21.71 -13.30
N SER A 240 13.26 -21.38 -12.22
CA SER A 240 13.39 -22.19 -11.01
C SER A 240 13.29 -21.30 -9.79
N VAL A 241 12.95 -21.92 -8.65
CA VAL A 241 12.80 -21.25 -7.35
C VAL A 241 13.55 -22.04 -6.28
N PRO A 242 14.88 -21.86 -6.22
CA PRO A 242 15.72 -22.59 -5.27
C PRO A 242 15.21 -22.43 -3.83
N GLY A 243 15.28 -23.52 -3.06
CA GLY A 243 14.92 -23.56 -1.64
C GLY A 243 13.46 -23.91 -1.35
N PHE A 244 12.57 -23.89 -2.35
CA PHE A 244 11.18 -24.31 -2.17
C PHE A 244 10.93 -25.80 -2.48
N ASP A 245 11.93 -26.52 -2.98
CA ASP A 245 11.79 -27.92 -3.45
C ASP A 245 11.34 -28.89 -2.34
N GLU A 246 11.66 -28.59 -1.08
CA GLU A 246 11.33 -29.42 0.09
C GLU A 246 10.12 -28.90 0.88
N LEU A 247 9.46 -27.83 0.41
CA LEU A 247 8.37 -27.15 1.11
C LEU A 247 7.01 -27.42 0.43
N PRO A 248 5.89 -27.45 1.17
CA PRO A 248 4.55 -27.67 0.60
C PRO A 248 4.05 -26.40 -0.11
N VAL A 249 4.59 -26.15 -1.30
CA VAL A 249 4.46 -24.89 -2.02
C VAL A 249 3.78 -25.08 -3.37
N THR A 250 2.84 -24.18 -3.69
CA THR A 250 2.28 -24.01 -5.03
C THR A 250 2.95 -22.82 -5.72
N LEU A 251 3.46 -23.00 -6.93
CA LEU A 251 4.08 -21.94 -7.71
C LEU A 251 3.10 -21.36 -8.73
N VAL A 252 3.00 -20.04 -8.81
CA VAL A 252 2.11 -19.32 -9.74
C VAL A 252 2.94 -18.32 -10.54
N HIS A 253 3.12 -18.59 -11.83
CA HIS A 253 3.95 -17.77 -12.71
C HIS A 253 3.13 -16.69 -13.43
N ALA A 254 3.46 -15.44 -13.15
CA ALA A 254 2.91 -14.22 -13.73
C ALA A 254 1.39 -14.26 -13.91
N PRO A 255 0.64 -14.48 -12.82
CA PRO A 255 -0.81 -14.49 -12.87
C PRO A 255 -1.37 -13.15 -13.34
N ASP A 256 -2.57 -13.18 -13.91
CA ASP A 256 -3.32 -11.94 -14.10
C ASP A 256 -3.62 -11.34 -12.71
N PRO A 257 -3.35 -10.04 -12.46
CA PRO A 257 -3.72 -9.42 -11.19
C PRO A 257 -5.18 -9.63 -10.78
N ALA A 258 -6.11 -9.76 -11.73
CA ALA A 258 -7.52 -10.06 -11.43
C ALA A 258 -7.70 -11.44 -10.78
N GLU A 259 -6.88 -12.43 -11.13
CA GLU A 259 -6.88 -13.77 -10.55
C GLU A 259 -6.22 -13.76 -9.17
N CYS A 260 -5.26 -12.87 -8.94
CA CYS A 260 -4.63 -12.71 -7.63
C CYS A 260 -5.60 -12.24 -6.55
N VAL A 261 -6.70 -11.58 -6.89
CA VAL A 261 -7.68 -11.12 -5.89
C VAL A 261 -8.26 -12.31 -5.10
N ASP A 262 -8.58 -13.42 -5.78
CA ASP A 262 -9.09 -14.61 -5.11
C ASP A 262 -8.00 -15.36 -4.34
N LEU A 263 -6.78 -15.41 -4.91
CA LEU A 263 -5.62 -15.96 -4.23
C LEU A 263 -5.32 -15.23 -2.92
N PHE A 264 -5.32 -13.89 -2.93
CA PHE A 264 -5.06 -13.09 -1.73
C PHE A 264 -6.22 -13.14 -0.73
N ALA A 265 -7.47 -13.28 -1.21
CA ALA A 265 -8.62 -13.47 -0.33
C ALA A 265 -8.54 -14.81 0.41
N ALA A 266 -8.04 -15.87 -0.23
CA ALA A 266 -7.81 -17.16 0.41
C ALA A 266 -6.71 -17.11 1.47
N ALA A 267 -5.68 -16.28 1.30
CA ALA A 267 -4.54 -16.23 2.20
C ALA A 267 -4.87 -15.61 3.57
N GLU A 268 -4.28 -16.10 4.66
CA GLU A 268 -4.26 -15.36 5.94
C GLU A 268 -3.20 -14.26 5.94
N LEU A 269 -2.09 -14.53 5.26
CA LEU A 269 -0.89 -13.70 5.26
C LEU A 269 -0.29 -13.61 3.84
N VAL A 270 0.10 -12.41 3.45
CA VAL A 270 0.87 -12.14 2.23
C VAL A 270 2.17 -11.45 2.62
N ILE A 271 3.30 -11.93 2.12
CA ILE A 271 4.61 -11.30 2.31
C ILE A 271 5.20 -11.03 0.94
N GLY A 272 5.61 -9.79 0.66
CA GLY A 272 6.15 -9.47 -0.65
C GLY A 272 7.02 -8.23 -0.64
N THR A 273 7.83 -8.08 -1.67
CA THR A 273 8.53 -6.82 -1.94
C THR A 273 7.52 -5.71 -2.30
N ASP A 274 7.96 -4.45 -2.24
CA ASP A 274 7.16 -3.31 -2.66
C ASP A 274 6.88 -3.34 -4.18
N HIS A 275 5.82 -4.06 -4.54
CA HIS A 275 5.39 -4.28 -5.92
C HIS A 275 3.86 -4.36 -5.96
N GLY A 276 3.25 -3.90 -7.06
CA GLY A 276 1.79 -3.69 -7.16
C GLY A 276 0.90 -4.85 -6.73
N LEU A 277 1.37 -6.09 -6.79
CA LEU A 277 0.64 -7.26 -6.28
C LEU A 277 0.56 -7.29 -4.74
N THR A 278 1.60 -6.85 -4.04
CA THR A 278 1.60 -6.66 -2.58
C THR A 278 0.60 -5.56 -2.18
N GLN A 279 0.54 -4.45 -2.93
CA GLN A 279 -0.53 -3.46 -2.71
C GLN A 279 -1.92 -4.02 -3.02
N LEU A 280 -2.07 -4.82 -4.06
CA LEU A 280 -3.35 -5.47 -4.39
C LEU A 280 -3.82 -6.36 -3.24
N ALA A 281 -2.94 -7.20 -2.68
CA ALA A 281 -3.28 -8.01 -1.51
C ALA A 281 -3.79 -7.14 -0.34
N GLY A 282 -3.19 -5.97 -0.13
CA GLY A 282 -3.60 -5.03 0.92
C GLY A 282 -4.90 -4.27 0.62
N LEU A 283 -5.45 -4.40 -0.58
CA LEU A 283 -6.75 -3.86 -1.02
C LEU A 283 -7.78 -4.97 -1.28
N THR A 284 -7.39 -6.24 -1.18
CA THR A 284 -8.31 -7.38 -1.31
C THR A 284 -9.21 -7.45 -0.08
N ALA A 285 -10.51 -7.59 -0.32
CA ALA A 285 -11.52 -7.74 0.71
C ALA A 285 -12.31 -9.03 0.53
N ARG A 286 -12.55 -9.72 1.63
CA ARG A 286 -13.43 -10.89 1.71
C ARG A 286 -14.87 -10.46 1.94
N ALA A 287 -15.80 -11.40 1.80
CA ALA A 287 -17.23 -11.16 2.03
C ALA A 287 -17.56 -10.69 3.46
N ASP A 288 -16.77 -11.08 4.46
CA ASP A 288 -16.90 -10.64 5.86
C ASP A 288 -16.30 -9.24 6.12
N GLY A 289 -15.83 -8.55 5.08
CA GLY A 289 -15.15 -7.24 5.18
C GLY A 289 -13.71 -7.32 5.67
N SER A 290 -13.18 -8.50 5.97
CA SER A 290 -11.78 -8.70 6.33
C SER A 290 -10.89 -8.81 5.08
N GLY A 291 -9.58 -9.00 5.30
CA GLY A 291 -8.59 -9.26 4.25
C GLY A 291 -7.35 -9.93 4.84
N PRO A 292 -6.38 -10.32 4.01
CA PRO A 292 -5.12 -10.87 4.51
C PRO A 292 -4.36 -9.82 5.31
N HIS A 293 -3.52 -10.29 6.24
CA HIS A 293 -2.40 -9.47 6.69
C HIS A 293 -1.37 -9.40 5.58
N VAL A 294 -0.79 -8.23 5.35
CA VAL A 294 0.19 -8.00 4.29
C VAL A 294 1.44 -7.41 4.91
N VAL A 295 2.59 -8.00 4.64
CA VAL A 295 3.90 -7.48 5.06
C VAL A 295 4.69 -7.12 3.81
N GLY A 296 4.77 -5.82 3.54
CA GLY A 296 5.62 -5.28 2.47
C GLY A 296 7.08 -5.16 2.93
N LEU A 297 8.01 -5.52 2.05
CA LEU A 297 9.45 -5.40 2.27
C LEU A 297 10.00 -4.24 1.45
N TYR A 298 10.54 -3.23 2.14
CA TYR A 298 10.90 -1.94 1.56
C TYR A 298 12.40 -1.65 1.71
N ALA A 299 13.07 -1.41 0.58
CA ALA A 299 14.47 -1.02 0.53
C ALA A 299 14.69 0.36 -0.09
N ARG A 300 14.18 0.56 -1.31
CA ARG A 300 14.42 1.73 -2.16
C ARG A 300 13.19 2.60 -2.37
N ARG A 301 12.17 2.40 -1.54
CA ARG A 301 10.92 3.15 -1.56
C ARG A 301 10.52 3.51 -0.13
N PRO A 302 9.93 4.71 0.10
CA PRO A 302 9.44 5.08 1.41
C PRO A 302 8.35 4.10 1.89
N HIS A 303 8.68 3.33 2.91
CA HIS A 303 7.82 2.28 3.46
C HIS A 303 6.52 2.78 4.08
N THR A 304 6.38 4.09 4.31
CA THR A 304 5.17 4.71 4.85
C THR A 304 4.30 5.33 3.77
N LYS A 305 4.88 5.59 2.58
CA LYS A 305 4.23 6.14 1.38
C LYS A 305 3.61 5.03 0.54
N TRP A 306 4.39 4.02 0.16
CA TRP A 306 3.99 2.98 -0.80
C TRP A 306 3.19 1.83 -0.17
N THR A 307 2.26 2.18 0.73
CA THR A 307 1.32 1.26 1.38
C THR A 307 -0.11 1.66 1.07
N THR A 308 -1.06 0.77 1.38
CA THR A 308 -2.49 1.05 1.19
C THR A 308 -3.09 1.91 2.31
N GLY A 309 -2.35 2.14 3.39
CA GLY A 309 -2.85 2.75 4.63
C GLY A 309 -3.74 1.83 5.47
N SER A 310 -3.98 0.59 5.03
CA SER A 310 -4.78 -0.40 5.74
C SER A 310 -4.13 -0.77 7.09
N PRO A 311 -4.92 -0.99 8.16
CA PRO A 311 -4.39 -1.56 9.41
C PRO A 311 -3.78 -2.95 9.23
N ARG A 312 -4.11 -3.64 8.13
CA ARG A 312 -3.57 -4.95 7.76
C ARG A 312 -2.37 -4.88 6.81
N HIS A 313 -1.95 -3.70 6.36
CA HIS A 313 -0.78 -3.54 5.50
C HIS A 313 0.41 -3.00 6.31
N HIS A 314 1.26 -3.93 6.73
CA HIS A 314 2.44 -3.73 7.55
C HIS A 314 3.69 -3.57 6.68
N ALA A 315 4.78 -3.08 7.27
CA ALA A 315 6.03 -2.85 6.58
C ALA A 315 7.23 -3.36 7.38
N VAL A 316 8.20 -3.94 6.67
CA VAL A 316 9.59 -4.13 7.12
C VAL A 316 10.47 -3.30 6.21
N ALA A 317 11.25 -2.39 6.79
CA ALA A 317 12.00 -1.39 6.05
C ALA A 317 13.48 -1.42 6.41
N THR A 318 14.34 -1.35 5.39
CA THR A 318 15.76 -1.09 5.58
C THR A 318 15.99 0.33 6.09
N ARG A 319 17.22 0.61 6.52
CA ARG A 319 17.63 1.94 6.94
C ARG A 319 17.42 3.02 5.86
N PHE A 320 17.70 2.71 4.58
CA PHE A 320 17.48 3.65 3.48
C PHE A 320 15.99 3.96 3.26
N ALA A 321 15.14 2.93 3.24
CA ALA A 321 13.67 3.12 3.14
C ALA A 321 13.08 3.92 4.31
N GLN A 322 13.70 3.87 5.49
CA GLN A 322 13.32 4.74 6.62
C GLN A 322 13.68 6.20 6.36
N MET A 323 14.90 6.47 5.89
CA MET A 323 15.34 7.83 5.54
C MET A 323 14.44 8.47 4.47
N LEU A 324 14.09 7.71 3.43
CA LEU A 324 13.18 8.17 2.38
C LEU A 324 11.81 8.54 2.95
N SER A 325 11.28 7.76 3.89
CA SER A 325 10.01 8.05 4.59
C SER A 325 10.08 9.28 5.48
N LEU A 326 11.20 9.51 6.17
CA LEU A 326 11.38 10.67 7.05
C LEU A 326 11.51 11.97 6.28
N ALA A 327 12.25 11.93 5.17
CA ALA A 327 12.53 13.09 4.32
C ALA A 327 11.42 13.36 3.29
N ASP A 328 10.43 12.47 3.21
CA ASP A 328 9.40 12.45 2.15
C ASP A 328 9.99 12.47 0.72
N ARG A 329 11.07 11.69 0.51
CA ARG A 329 11.85 11.63 -0.74
C ARG A 329 11.60 10.35 -1.53
N SER A 330 11.82 10.39 -2.84
CA SER A 330 11.81 9.23 -3.73
C SER A 330 13.08 9.21 -4.57
N PRO A 331 13.82 8.08 -4.66
CA PRO A 331 15.11 8.06 -5.37
C PRO A 331 15.03 8.54 -6.81
N ALA A 332 14.01 8.10 -7.57
CA ALA A 332 13.84 8.49 -8.96
C ALA A 332 13.45 9.96 -9.13
N ARG A 333 12.57 10.48 -8.26
CA ARG A 333 12.10 11.88 -8.33
C ARG A 333 13.18 12.87 -7.93
N ASP A 334 13.95 12.51 -6.90
CA ASP A 334 14.92 13.40 -6.25
C ASP A 334 16.37 13.08 -6.64
N GLU A 335 16.57 12.27 -7.68
CA GLU A 335 17.88 11.91 -8.24
C GLU A 335 18.89 11.39 -7.20
N LEU A 336 18.40 10.57 -6.26
CA LEU A 336 19.23 10.04 -5.18
C LEU A 336 20.02 8.82 -5.66
N ASP A 337 21.35 8.87 -5.54
CA ASP A 337 22.20 7.71 -5.76
C ASP A 337 22.13 6.75 -4.55
N GLU A 338 21.32 5.72 -4.69
CA GLU A 338 21.18 4.66 -3.70
C GLU A 338 22.45 3.82 -3.50
N ARG A 339 23.41 3.82 -4.44
CA ARG A 339 24.68 3.10 -4.28
C ARG A 339 25.54 3.68 -3.17
N CYS A 340 25.40 4.99 -2.90
CA CYS A 340 26.06 5.65 -1.77
C CYS A 340 25.63 5.09 -0.41
N TRP A 341 24.53 4.33 -0.34
CA TRP A 341 23.99 3.79 0.91
C TRP A 341 24.43 2.33 1.17
N GLY A 342 25.08 1.68 0.21
CA GLY A 342 25.57 0.30 0.35
C GLY A 342 24.49 -0.64 0.91
N GLY A 343 24.87 -1.45 1.91
CA GLY A 343 23.96 -2.42 2.53
C GLY A 343 22.71 -1.83 3.19
N ALA A 344 22.70 -0.53 3.52
CA ALA A 344 21.51 0.14 4.08
C ALA A 344 20.33 0.20 3.10
N ALA A 345 20.59 0.05 1.79
CA ALA A 345 19.58 -0.03 0.74
C ALA A 345 19.26 -1.48 0.32
N ASP A 346 19.86 -2.51 0.93
CA ASP A 346 19.73 -3.89 0.48
C ASP A 346 18.79 -4.71 1.37
N LEU A 347 17.75 -5.32 0.77
CA LEU A 347 16.85 -6.21 1.50
C LEU A 347 17.54 -7.47 2.00
N CYS A 348 18.67 -7.87 1.40
CA CYS A 348 19.42 -9.03 1.86
C CYS A 348 19.94 -8.86 3.31
N THR A 349 20.00 -7.62 3.82
CA THR A 349 20.36 -7.32 5.22
C THR A 349 19.21 -7.55 6.21
N VAL A 350 17.97 -7.68 5.72
CA VAL A 350 16.80 -7.98 6.55
C VAL A 350 16.89 -9.46 7.00
N PRO A 351 16.85 -9.77 8.30
CA PRO A 351 16.85 -11.16 8.76
C PRO A 351 15.54 -11.87 8.42
N ARG A 352 15.63 -13.11 7.93
CA ARG A 352 14.45 -13.91 7.50
C ARG A 352 13.61 -14.32 8.71
N SER A 353 14.26 -14.66 9.83
CA SER A 353 13.62 -14.91 11.13
C SER A 353 12.82 -13.70 11.62
N LEU A 354 13.39 -12.48 11.51
CA LEU A 354 12.69 -11.24 11.87
C LEU A 354 11.43 -11.03 11.03
N VAL A 355 11.48 -11.31 9.72
CA VAL A 355 10.30 -11.22 8.84
C VAL A 355 9.25 -12.26 9.24
N ALA A 356 9.64 -13.52 9.44
CA ALA A 356 8.74 -14.60 9.86
C ALA A 356 8.04 -14.26 11.19
N ASP A 357 8.82 -13.88 12.20
CA ASP A 357 8.33 -13.51 13.53
C ASP A 357 7.37 -12.32 13.50
N PHE A 358 7.73 -11.27 12.76
CA PHE A 358 6.89 -10.09 12.65
C PHE A 358 5.58 -10.40 11.91
N ALA A 359 5.65 -11.15 10.83
CA ALA A 359 4.51 -11.50 10.01
C ALA A 359 3.52 -12.39 10.79
N ALA A 360 4.01 -13.37 11.54
CA ALA A 360 3.19 -14.23 12.38
C ALA A 360 2.50 -13.47 13.53
N ARG A 361 3.21 -12.54 14.19
CA ARG A 361 2.59 -11.63 15.18
C ARG A 361 1.54 -10.72 14.56
N CYS A 362 1.69 -10.36 13.29
CA CYS A 362 0.67 -9.58 12.59
C CYS A 362 -0.58 -10.42 12.33
N ALA A 363 -0.40 -11.67 11.91
CA ALA A 363 -1.47 -12.65 11.69
C ALA A 363 -2.11 -13.17 12.99
N GLY A 364 -1.51 -12.91 14.16
CA GLY A 364 -2.04 -13.31 15.46
C GLY A 364 -1.78 -14.79 15.79
N TRP A 365 -0.77 -15.40 15.19
CA TRP A 365 -0.44 -16.81 15.42
C TRP A 365 0.35 -17.05 16.71
N TRP A 366 1.08 -16.03 17.19
CA TRP A 366 1.72 -15.96 18.51
C TRP A 366 2.06 -14.52 18.90
#